data_AF-A0AAU1VUU2-F1
#
_entry.id   AF-A0AAU1VUU2-F1
#
_cell.length_a   1.000
_cell.length_b   1.000
_cell.length_c   1.000
_cell.angle_alpha   90.00
_cell.angle_beta   90.00
_cell.angle_gamma   90.00
#
_symmetry.space_group_name_H-M   'P 1'
#
loop_
_entity.id
_entity.type
_entity.pdbx_description
1 polymer ?
#
loop_
_entity_poly.entity_id
_entity_poly.type
_entity_poly.pdbx_seq_one_letter_code
_entity_poly.pdbx_strand_id
1 'polypeptide(L)'
;MDTFTLWQLAALAAASTLVGFSKTAVSGANTISLAVFAAVLPARESTGVLLPILIAGDLLAVLVYRRHAHWPTLLRLFPAVAVGVVAGTVFMLWADDDAVRTSIGAILLLMAGVTLWRRRARPEPAPEGEDEDGPSRGGRFRARAYGVLGGFTTMVANAGGPVMSLYLLSAGFRKLGFLGTSAWFFLIVNTSKVPFSVGLGLIDARSLLLDAALVLFVIPGAWLGRACVGRINQKLFDRIVIGATVLGGLQLLLR
;
A
#
# COMPACT_ATOMS: atom_id res chain seq x y z
N MET A 1 16.10 -1.52 20.08
CA MET A 1 15.19 -0.37 19.89
C MET A 1 15.43 0.60 21.02
N ASP A 2 16.04 1.75 20.68
CA ASP A 2 16.23 2.87 21.59
C ASP A 2 14.89 3.38 22.14
N THR A 3 14.92 4.08 23.26
CA THR A 3 13.76 4.84 23.76
C THR A 3 13.30 5.83 22.69
N PHE A 4 12.14 5.57 22.08
CA PHE A 4 11.54 6.51 21.15
C PHE A 4 11.34 7.86 21.80
N THR A 5 11.83 8.91 21.15
CA THR A 5 11.49 10.28 21.52
C THR A 5 9.99 10.51 21.32
N LEU A 6 9.43 11.46 22.07
CA LEU A 6 8.02 11.84 21.92
C LEU A 6 7.68 12.22 20.47
N TRP A 7 8.61 12.88 19.76
CA TRP A 7 8.43 13.23 18.36
C TRP A 7 8.40 12.04 17.41
N GLN A 8 9.24 11.04 17.61
CA GLN A 8 9.19 9.81 16.82
C GLN A 8 7.86 9.08 17.04
N LEU A 9 7.41 8.97 18.29
CA LEU A 9 6.12 8.32 18.57
C LEU A 9 4.94 9.09 17.98
N ALA A 10 4.95 10.43 18.08
CA ALA A 10 3.92 11.27 17.46
C ALA A 10 3.92 11.14 15.93
N ALA A 11 5.09 11.07 15.29
CA ALA A 11 5.21 10.87 13.85
C ALA A 11 4.65 9.50 13.42
N LEU A 12 4.98 8.42 14.15
CA LEU A 12 4.46 7.08 13.89
C LEU A 12 2.95 7.00 14.12
N ALA A 13 2.42 7.65 15.15
CA ALA A 13 0.99 7.74 15.42
C ALA A 13 0.23 8.51 14.32
N ALA A 14 0.78 9.63 13.85
CA ALA A 14 0.23 10.38 12.72
C ALA A 14 0.26 9.56 11.43
N ALA A 15 1.36 8.86 11.16
CA ALA A 15 1.47 7.96 10.02
C ALA A 15 0.47 6.80 10.10
N SER A 16 0.24 6.23 11.29
CA SER A 16 -0.76 5.16 11.52
C SER A 16 -2.19 5.66 11.33
N THR A 17 -2.49 6.89 11.75
CA THR A 17 -3.75 7.58 11.42
C THR A 17 -3.92 7.71 9.91
N LEU A 18 -2.86 8.07 9.21
CA LEU A 18 -2.89 8.20 7.76
C LEU A 18 -3.06 6.86 7.03
N VAL A 19 -2.56 5.75 7.60
CA VAL A 19 -2.86 4.38 7.12
C VAL A 19 -4.37 4.15 7.16
N GLY A 20 -5.00 4.37 8.32
CA GLY A 20 -6.45 4.20 8.48
C GLY A 20 -7.24 5.06 7.50
N PHE A 21 -6.88 6.33 7.39
CA PHE A 21 -7.48 7.26 6.44
C PHE A 21 -7.34 6.78 4.99
N SER A 22 -6.16 6.29 4.61
CA SER A 22 -5.91 5.83 3.24
C SER A 22 -6.73 4.60 2.87
N LYS A 23 -6.97 3.70 3.82
CA LYS A 23 -7.77 2.47 3.63
C LYS A 23 -9.26 2.74 3.43
N THR A 24 -9.79 3.84 3.97
CA THR A 24 -11.24 4.16 3.89
C THR A 24 -11.59 5.33 2.96
N ALA A 25 -10.62 6.12 2.50
CA ALA A 25 -10.85 7.26 1.60
C ALA A 25 -10.15 7.09 0.25
N VAL A 26 -8.83 7.35 0.23
CA VAL A 26 -8.02 7.44 -0.98
C VAL A 26 -6.73 6.65 -0.79
N SER A 27 -6.51 5.66 -1.66
CA SER A 27 -5.41 4.68 -1.56
C SER A 27 -3.98 5.26 -1.61
N GLY A 28 -3.83 6.53 -2.02
CA GLY A 28 -2.52 7.17 -2.17
C GLY A 28 -1.88 7.64 -0.86
N ALA A 29 -2.65 7.97 0.17
CA ALA A 29 -2.12 8.52 1.43
C ALA A 29 -1.13 7.58 2.14
N ASN A 30 -1.26 6.26 1.96
CA ASN A 30 -0.41 5.27 2.59
C ASN A 30 1.09 5.47 2.25
N THR A 31 1.44 5.98 1.06
CA THR A 31 2.85 6.17 0.67
C THR A 31 3.59 7.16 1.57
N ILE A 32 2.88 8.13 2.15
CA ILE A 32 3.44 9.04 3.14
C ILE A 32 3.71 8.29 4.44
N SER A 33 2.78 7.45 4.90
CA SER A 33 2.97 6.62 6.10
C SER A 33 4.21 5.74 5.97
N LEU A 34 4.39 5.11 4.81
CA LEU A 34 5.58 4.30 4.50
C LEU A 34 6.87 5.13 4.66
N ALA A 35 6.92 6.32 4.05
CA ALA A 35 8.08 7.20 4.11
C ALA A 35 8.38 7.66 5.55
N VAL A 36 7.36 8.00 6.33
CA VAL A 36 7.52 8.40 7.74
C VAL A 36 8.06 7.24 8.58
N PHE A 37 7.52 6.03 8.43
CA PHE A 37 8.02 4.86 9.15
C PHE A 37 9.48 4.56 8.79
N ALA A 38 9.84 4.57 7.51
CA ALA A 38 11.22 4.34 7.06
C ALA A 38 12.19 5.49 7.42
N ALA A 39 11.68 6.68 7.75
CA ALA A 39 12.50 7.80 8.22
C ALA A 39 12.75 7.77 9.74
N VAL A 40 11.89 7.08 10.50
CA VAL A 40 11.94 7.00 11.97
C VAL A 40 12.57 5.69 12.44
N LEU A 41 12.32 4.59 11.73
CA LEU A 41 12.82 3.24 12.03
C LEU A 41 13.87 2.83 10.98
N PRO A 42 14.75 1.87 11.29
CA PRO A 42 15.50 1.17 10.25
C PRO A 42 14.56 0.72 9.13
N ALA A 43 14.93 0.99 7.88
CA ALA A 43 14.07 0.76 6.73
C ALA A 43 13.58 -0.68 6.67
N ARG A 44 14.46 -1.64 6.97
CA ARG A 44 14.12 -3.07 7.04
C ARG A 44 13.06 -3.36 8.10
N GLU A 45 13.27 -2.91 9.33
CA GLU A 45 12.32 -3.09 10.44
C GLU A 45 10.97 -2.41 10.17
N SER A 46 11.00 -1.21 9.59
CA SER A 46 9.82 -0.43 9.26
C SER A 46 8.79 -1.20 8.43
N THR A 47 9.26 -2.12 7.56
CA THR A 47 8.39 -2.93 6.72
C THR A 47 7.60 -3.98 7.51
N GLY A 48 8.19 -4.49 8.60
CA GLY A 48 7.56 -5.44 9.52
C GLY A 48 6.59 -4.76 10.47
N VAL A 49 7.02 -3.66 11.13
CA VAL A 49 6.17 -2.87 12.05
C VAL A 49 4.92 -2.34 11.34
N LEU A 50 5.05 -1.88 10.09
CA LEU A 50 3.89 -1.36 9.37
C LEU A 50 2.88 -2.46 9.00
N LEU A 51 3.27 -3.74 8.97
CA LEU A 51 2.42 -4.82 8.47
C LEU A 51 1.18 -5.06 9.37
N PRO A 52 1.27 -5.22 10.70
CA PRO A 52 0.09 -5.33 11.56
C PRO A 52 -0.84 -4.12 11.49
N ILE A 53 -0.27 -2.91 11.39
CA ILE A 53 -1.01 -1.66 11.26
C ILE A 53 -1.81 -1.63 9.95
N LEU A 54 -1.19 -2.08 8.85
CA LEU A 54 -1.86 -2.23 7.55
C LEU A 54 -2.98 -3.26 7.61
N ILE A 55 -2.75 -4.43 8.25
CA ILE A 55 -3.77 -5.47 8.42
C ILE A 55 -4.97 -4.93 9.21
N ALA A 56 -4.74 -4.17 10.27
CA ALA A 56 -5.82 -3.53 11.03
C ALA A 56 -6.64 -2.57 10.15
N GLY A 57 -5.97 -1.75 9.34
CA GLY A 57 -6.62 -0.87 8.37
C GLY A 57 -7.39 -1.64 7.28
N ASP A 58 -6.84 -2.76 6.82
CA ASP A 58 -7.48 -3.65 5.84
C ASP A 58 -8.74 -4.31 6.40
N LEU A 59 -8.72 -4.76 7.65
CA LEU A 59 -9.90 -5.29 8.34
C LEU A 59 -11.03 -4.26 8.38
N LEU A 60 -10.72 -3.02 8.75
CA LEU A 60 -11.71 -1.92 8.75
C LEU A 60 -12.25 -1.65 7.34
N ALA A 61 -11.40 -1.63 6.32
CA ALA A 61 -11.82 -1.45 4.94
C ALA A 61 -12.72 -2.59 4.45
N VAL A 62 -12.38 -3.85 4.75
CA VAL A 62 -13.20 -5.02 4.42
C VAL A 62 -14.55 -4.95 5.14
N LEU A 63 -14.59 -4.59 6.42
CA LEU A 63 -15.84 -4.43 7.16
C LEU A 63 -16.81 -3.46 6.47
N VAL A 64 -16.28 -2.38 5.87
CA VAL A 64 -17.07 -1.37 5.16
C VAL A 64 -17.43 -1.80 3.73
N TYR A 65 -16.49 -2.36 2.98
CA TYR A 65 -16.63 -2.54 1.52
C TYR A 65 -16.76 -4.00 1.04
N ARG A 66 -16.76 -5.00 1.94
CA ARG A 66 -16.72 -6.44 1.59
C ARG A 66 -17.70 -6.90 0.52
N ARG A 67 -18.89 -6.29 0.45
CA ARG A 67 -19.97 -6.69 -0.49
C ARG A 67 -19.68 -6.33 -1.95
N HIS A 68 -18.75 -5.43 -2.22
CA HIS A 68 -18.45 -4.95 -3.57
C HIS A 68 -17.23 -5.63 -4.20
N ALA A 69 -16.71 -6.68 -3.59
CA ALA A 69 -15.47 -7.33 -4.02
C ALA A 69 -15.68 -8.22 -5.25
N HIS A 70 -14.79 -8.11 -6.23
CA HIS A 70 -14.80 -8.96 -7.42
C HIS A 70 -13.80 -10.11 -7.29
N TRP A 71 -14.25 -11.22 -6.70
CA TRP A 71 -13.44 -12.42 -6.44
C TRP A 71 -12.74 -13.03 -7.65
N PRO A 72 -13.36 -13.12 -8.85
CA PRO A 72 -12.68 -13.69 -10.02
C PRO A 72 -11.40 -12.94 -10.38
N THR A 73 -11.36 -11.63 -10.16
CA THR A 73 -10.15 -10.82 -10.39
C THR A 73 -9.07 -11.13 -9.35
N LEU A 74 -9.44 -11.28 -8.08
CA LEU A 74 -8.50 -11.62 -7.00
C LEU A 74 -7.85 -12.99 -7.22
N LEU A 75 -8.67 -14.01 -7.50
CA LEU A 75 -8.17 -15.38 -7.72
C LEU A 75 -7.22 -15.47 -8.92
N ARG A 76 -7.42 -14.64 -9.96
CA ARG A 76 -6.51 -14.55 -11.11
C ARG A 76 -5.19 -13.83 -10.78
N LEU A 77 -5.22 -12.87 -9.86
CA LEU A 77 -4.04 -12.10 -9.45
C LEU A 77 -3.16 -12.84 -8.45
N PHE A 78 -3.76 -13.54 -7.48
CA PHE A 78 -3.02 -14.10 -6.35
C PHE A 78 -1.85 -15.01 -6.73
N PRO A 79 -1.91 -15.88 -7.75
CA PRO A 79 -0.75 -16.67 -8.15
C PRO A 79 0.45 -15.80 -8.54
N ALA A 80 0.22 -14.74 -9.32
CA ALA A 80 1.29 -13.81 -9.72
C ALA A 80 1.78 -12.95 -8.54
N VAL A 81 0.87 -12.56 -7.66
CA VAL A 81 1.20 -11.81 -6.43
C VAL A 81 2.05 -12.66 -5.49
N ALA A 82 1.72 -13.94 -5.33
CA ALA A 82 2.50 -14.87 -4.53
C ALA A 82 3.93 -14.98 -5.06
N VAL A 83 4.11 -15.08 -6.39
CA VAL A 83 5.46 -15.04 -7.00
C VAL A 83 6.18 -13.74 -6.67
N GLY A 84 5.50 -12.59 -6.75
CA GLY A 84 6.07 -11.30 -6.37
C GLY A 84 6.46 -11.21 -4.89
N VAL A 85 5.60 -11.71 -3.99
CA VAL A 85 5.85 -11.74 -2.55
C VAL A 85 7.06 -12.62 -2.25
N VAL A 86 7.10 -13.84 -2.81
CA VAL A 86 8.24 -14.75 -2.65
C VAL A 86 9.53 -14.12 -3.18
N ALA A 87 9.50 -13.48 -4.35
CA ALA A 87 10.66 -12.76 -4.87
C ALA A 87 11.11 -11.63 -3.95
N GLY A 88 10.16 -10.87 -3.37
CA GLY A 88 10.45 -9.83 -2.38
C GLY A 88 10.99 -10.40 -1.06
N THR A 89 10.50 -11.55 -0.62
CA THR A 89 11.02 -12.27 0.56
C THR A 89 12.45 -12.72 0.30
N VAL A 90 12.74 -13.29 -0.87
CA VAL A 90 14.09 -13.68 -1.27
C VAL A 90 15.00 -12.47 -1.29
N PHE A 91 14.58 -11.35 -1.90
CA PHE A 91 15.33 -10.10 -1.83
C PHE A 91 15.63 -9.68 -0.38
N MET A 92 14.63 -9.72 0.50
CA MET A 92 14.77 -9.42 1.93
C MET A 92 15.69 -10.39 2.69
N LEU A 93 16.00 -11.60 2.19
CA LEU A 93 16.97 -12.47 2.86
C LEU A 93 18.40 -11.92 2.77
N TRP A 94 18.72 -11.19 1.69
CA TRP A 94 20.08 -10.74 1.40
C TRP A 94 20.24 -9.21 1.49
N ALA A 95 19.14 -8.46 1.39
CA ALA A 95 19.17 -7.00 1.43
C ALA A 95 19.43 -6.48 2.85
N ASP A 96 20.48 -5.68 3.03
CA ASP A 96 20.69 -4.93 4.26
C ASP A 96 19.74 -3.72 4.36
N ASP A 97 19.86 -2.95 5.45
CA ASP A 97 18.98 -1.79 5.67
C ASP A 97 19.11 -0.74 4.55
N ASP A 98 20.32 -0.50 4.05
CA ASP A 98 20.59 0.46 2.98
C ASP A 98 19.97 0.02 1.64
N ALA A 99 20.07 -1.27 1.29
CA ALA A 99 19.45 -1.82 0.10
C ALA A 99 17.91 -1.74 0.19
N VAL A 100 17.32 -2.04 1.35
CA VAL A 100 15.87 -1.90 1.56
C VAL A 100 15.45 -0.44 1.49
N ARG A 101 16.17 0.47 2.16
CA ARG A 101 15.91 1.92 2.13
C ARG A 101 15.93 2.47 0.71
N THR A 102 16.98 2.13 -0.04
CA THR A 102 17.14 2.52 -1.44
C THR A 102 16.00 1.98 -2.29
N SER A 103 15.60 0.73 -2.07
CA SER A 103 14.48 0.10 -2.79
C SER A 103 13.15 0.78 -2.48
N ILE A 104 12.86 1.10 -1.21
CA ILE A 104 11.66 1.85 -0.83
C ILE A 104 11.66 3.21 -1.53
N GLY A 105 12.75 3.97 -1.45
CA GLY A 105 12.90 5.27 -2.10
C GLY A 105 12.66 5.20 -3.62
N ALA A 106 13.31 4.25 -4.30
CA ALA A 106 13.15 4.02 -5.73
C ALA A 106 11.70 3.63 -6.11
N ILE A 107 11.06 2.75 -5.33
CA ILE A 107 9.67 2.36 -5.56
C ILE A 107 8.73 3.55 -5.38
N LEU A 108 8.90 4.36 -4.34
CA LEU A 108 8.08 5.55 -4.10
C LEU A 108 8.22 6.56 -5.25
N LEU A 109 9.44 6.84 -5.72
CA LEU A 109 9.67 7.74 -6.85
C LEU A 109 9.13 7.19 -8.17
N LEU A 110 9.30 5.90 -8.42
CA LEU A 110 8.72 5.23 -9.59
C LEU A 110 7.20 5.36 -9.58
N MET A 111 6.55 5.11 -8.44
CA MET A 111 5.09 5.22 -8.33
C MET A 111 4.60 6.66 -8.47
N ALA A 112 5.33 7.64 -7.93
CA ALA A 112 5.03 9.05 -8.12
C ALA A 112 5.15 9.45 -9.60
N GLY A 113 6.22 9.02 -10.28
CA GLY A 113 6.45 9.25 -11.70
C GLY A 113 5.36 8.64 -12.58
N VAL A 114 4.99 7.38 -12.35
CA VAL A 114 3.89 6.71 -13.05
C VAL A 114 2.56 7.45 -12.84
N THR A 115 2.30 7.93 -11.62
CA THR A 115 1.09 8.69 -11.29
C THR A 115 1.05 10.03 -12.05
N LEU A 116 2.16 10.75 -12.12
CA LEU A 116 2.28 12.01 -12.87
C LEU A 116 2.16 11.80 -14.38
N TRP A 117 2.81 10.77 -14.92
CA TRP A 117 2.73 10.46 -16.35
C TRP A 117 1.30 10.18 -16.79
N ARG A 118 0.54 9.37 -16.03
CA ARG A 118 -0.86 9.08 -16.34
C ARG A 118 -1.76 10.30 -16.31
N ARG A 119 -1.53 11.24 -15.39
CA ARG A 119 -2.28 12.52 -15.35
C ARG A 119 -2.06 13.34 -16.61
N ARG A 120 -0.85 13.31 -17.15
CA ARG A 120 -0.50 14.05 -18.36
C ARG A 120 -1.00 13.35 -19.63
N ALA A 121 -1.08 12.02 -19.61
CA ALA A 121 -1.50 11.22 -20.76
C ALA A 121 -3.02 11.04 -20.91
N ARG A 122 -3.85 11.44 -19.93
CA ARG A 122 -5.30 11.30 -20.00
C ARG A 122 -6.06 12.51 -19.42
N PRO A 123 -6.62 13.37 -20.27
CA PRO A 123 -7.79 14.17 -19.94
C PRO A 123 -9.05 13.30 -20.15
N GLU A 124 -9.82 13.09 -19.08
CA GLU A 124 -11.14 12.41 -19.03
C GLU A 124 -11.23 10.87 -19.08
N PRO A 125 -12.22 10.28 -18.37
CA PRO A 125 -12.49 8.84 -18.41
C PRO A 125 -13.30 8.47 -19.66
N ALA A 126 -12.88 7.43 -20.37
CA ALA A 126 -13.71 6.82 -21.40
C ALA A 126 -15.01 6.28 -20.76
N PRO A 127 -16.19 6.54 -21.34
CA PRO A 127 -17.45 6.01 -20.84
C PRO A 127 -17.65 4.54 -21.22
N GLU A 128 -18.25 3.84 -20.26
CA GLU A 128 -19.25 2.77 -20.37
C GLU A 128 -19.07 1.68 -21.44
N GLY A 129 -18.70 0.50 -20.96
CA GLY A 129 -19.01 -0.79 -21.56
C GLY A 129 -19.17 -1.80 -20.43
N GLU A 130 -20.42 -2.14 -20.11
CA GLU A 130 -20.73 -3.42 -19.48
C GLU A 130 -20.53 -4.46 -20.55
N ASP A 131 -19.38 -5.14 -20.55
CA ASP A 131 -19.27 -6.38 -21.30
C ASP A 131 -18.42 -7.37 -20.50
N GLU A 132 -19.15 -8.39 -20.05
CA GLU A 132 -18.65 -9.73 -19.82
C GLU A 132 -17.91 -10.20 -21.07
N ASP A 133 -16.60 -9.96 -21.15
CA ASP A 133 -15.80 -10.61 -22.18
C ASP A 133 -14.62 -11.37 -21.57
N GLY A 134 -14.58 -12.64 -21.94
CA GLY A 134 -13.58 -13.61 -21.52
C GLY A 134 -12.15 -13.14 -21.79
N PRO A 135 -11.16 -13.81 -21.18
CA PRO A 135 -9.81 -13.28 -21.06
C PRO A 135 -9.10 -13.18 -22.41
N SER A 136 -9.08 -11.96 -22.98
CA SER A 136 -8.13 -11.61 -24.03
C SER A 136 -6.70 -11.94 -23.54
N ARG A 137 -5.84 -12.42 -24.42
CA ARG A 137 -4.43 -12.76 -24.08
C ARG A 137 -3.71 -11.57 -23.43
N GLY A 138 -4.04 -10.34 -23.84
CA GLY A 138 -3.51 -9.10 -23.26
C GLY A 138 -3.93 -8.84 -21.81
N GLY A 139 -5.17 -9.19 -21.43
CA GLY A 139 -5.64 -9.05 -20.04
C GLY A 139 -4.91 -9.97 -19.07
N ARG A 140 -4.63 -11.21 -19.48
CA ARG A 140 -3.89 -12.19 -18.65
C ARG A 140 -2.43 -11.80 -18.43
N PHE A 141 -1.74 -11.31 -19.46
CA PHE A 141 -0.35 -10.84 -19.32
C PHE A 141 -0.25 -9.65 -18.38
N ARG A 142 -1.15 -8.67 -18.53
CA ARG A 142 -1.24 -7.51 -17.64
C ARG A 142 -1.48 -7.92 -16.18
N ALA A 143 -2.44 -8.82 -15.93
CA ALA A 143 -2.70 -9.31 -14.57
C ALA A 143 -1.47 -9.97 -13.94
N ARG A 144 -0.70 -10.74 -14.71
CA ARG A 144 0.55 -11.35 -14.23
C ARG A 144 1.61 -10.30 -13.92
N ALA A 145 1.87 -9.36 -14.84
CA ALA A 145 2.88 -8.33 -14.64
C ALA A 145 2.57 -7.43 -13.43
N TYR A 146 1.32 -6.95 -13.33
CA TYR A 146 0.87 -6.17 -12.18
C TYR A 146 0.83 -6.98 -10.89
N GLY A 147 0.49 -8.28 -10.96
CA GLY A 147 0.52 -9.17 -9.81
C GLY A 147 1.91 -9.35 -9.24
N VAL A 148 2.89 -9.72 -10.08
CA VAL A 148 4.30 -9.88 -9.65
C VAL A 148 4.85 -8.55 -9.11
N LEU A 149 4.65 -7.46 -9.84
CA LEU A 149 5.11 -6.15 -9.40
C LEU A 149 4.47 -5.73 -8.07
N GLY A 150 3.15 -5.94 -7.93
CA GLY A 150 2.42 -5.59 -6.72
C GLY A 150 2.81 -6.44 -5.52
N GLY A 151 3.08 -7.74 -5.74
CA GLY A 151 3.59 -8.66 -4.73
C GLY A 151 5.00 -8.28 -4.26
N PHE A 152 5.89 -7.95 -5.20
CA PHE A 152 7.25 -7.52 -4.87
C PHE A 152 7.25 -6.19 -4.10
N THR A 153 6.58 -5.16 -4.62
CA THR A 153 6.58 -3.83 -3.99
C THR A 153 5.86 -3.83 -2.64
N THR A 154 4.82 -4.66 -2.46
CA THR A 154 4.21 -4.80 -1.14
C THR A 154 5.12 -5.52 -0.17
N MET A 155 5.86 -6.55 -0.58
CA MET A 155 6.77 -7.26 0.34
C MET A 155 7.96 -6.38 0.73
N VAL A 156 8.58 -5.69 -0.23
CA VAL A 156 9.80 -4.89 0.01
C VAL A 156 9.52 -3.55 0.68
N ALA A 157 8.40 -2.91 0.35
CA ALA A 157 8.15 -1.53 0.75
C ALA A 157 6.75 -1.29 1.35
N ASN A 158 5.89 -2.31 1.45
CA ASN A 158 4.45 -2.13 1.68
C ASN A 158 3.76 -1.20 0.65
N ALA A 159 4.38 -1.03 -0.52
CA ALA A 159 3.99 -0.09 -1.57
C ALA A 159 3.21 -0.77 -2.71
N GLY A 160 2.49 -1.86 -2.42
CA GLY A 160 1.63 -2.54 -3.40
C GLY A 160 0.41 -1.70 -3.82
N GLY A 161 0.01 -0.73 -2.99
CA GLY A 161 -1.11 0.19 -3.19
C GLY A 161 -1.18 0.76 -4.60
N PRO A 162 -0.22 1.61 -5.00
CA PRO A 162 -0.20 2.23 -6.32
C PRO A 162 -0.25 1.22 -7.48
N VAL A 163 0.51 0.12 -7.41
CA VAL A 163 0.53 -0.91 -8.46
C VAL A 163 -0.86 -1.54 -8.63
N MET A 164 -1.49 -1.92 -7.52
CA MET A 164 -2.83 -2.50 -7.52
C MET A 164 -3.87 -1.50 -8.02
N SER A 165 -3.77 -0.25 -7.58
CA SER A 165 -4.64 0.84 -8.04
C SER A 165 -4.57 1.01 -9.55
N LEU A 166 -3.37 0.98 -10.14
CA LEU A 166 -3.16 1.10 -11.58
C LEU A 166 -3.79 -0.06 -12.35
N TYR A 167 -3.67 -1.29 -11.82
CA TYR A 167 -4.29 -2.46 -12.42
C TYR A 167 -5.82 -2.38 -12.39
N LEU A 168 -6.43 -2.16 -11.22
CA LEU A 168 -7.89 -2.14 -11.09
C LEU A 168 -8.53 -1.00 -11.90
N LEU A 169 -7.89 0.17 -11.93
CA LEU A 169 -8.32 1.27 -12.79
C LEU A 169 -8.19 0.90 -14.27
N SER A 170 -7.13 0.21 -14.67
CA SER A 170 -6.97 -0.26 -16.06
C SER A 170 -7.94 -1.38 -16.44
N ALA A 171 -8.47 -2.09 -15.44
CA ALA A 171 -9.48 -3.14 -15.59
C ALA A 171 -10.93 -2.61 -15.46
N GLY A 172 -11.13 -1.28 -15.42
CA GLY A 172 -12.46 -0.66 -15.49
C GLY A 172 -13.25 -0.67 -14.18
N PHE A 173 -12.62 -0.93 -13.03
CA PHE A 173 -13.33 -0.99 -11.75
C PHE A 173 -13.92 0.36 -11.35
N ARG A 174 -15.25 0.39 -11.13
CA ARG A 174 -15.95 1.53 -10.53
C ARG A 174 -15.56 1.69 -9.05
N LYS A 175 -15.74 2.88 -8.47
CA LYS A 175 -15.27 3.26 -7.12
C LYS A 175 -15.53 2.21 -6.02
N LEU A 176 -16.76 1.72 -5.88
CA LEU A 176 -17.10 0.74 -4.84
C LEU A 176 -16.46 -0.63 -5.10
N GLY A 177 -16.46 -1.08 -6.36
CA GLY A 177 -15.79 -2.31 -6.76
C GLY A 177 -14.28 -2.26 -6.54
N PHE A 178 -13.68 -1.12 -6.85
CA PHE A 178 -12.27 -0.82 -6.60
C PHE A 178 -11.94 -0.92 -5.11
N LEU A 179 -12.72 -0.24 -4.27
CA LEU A 179 -12.52 -0.22 -2.81
C LEU A 179 -12.69 -1.61 -2.20
N GLY A 180 -13.79 -2.30 -2.53
CA GLY A 180 -14.07 -3.65 -2.02
C GLY A 180 -13.04 -4.68 -2.46
N THR A 181 -12.65 -4.66 -3.74
CA THR A 181 -11.64 -5.59 -4.28
C THR A 181 -10.26 -5.30 -3.71
N SER A 182 -9.86 -4.03 -3.59
CA SER A 182 -8.58 -3.65 -2.99
C SER A 182 -8.51 -4.03 -1.50
N ALA A 183 -9.59 -3.85 -0.74
CA ALA A 183 -9.63 -4.18 0.68
C ALA A 183 -9.36 -5.68 0.91
N TRP A 184 -10.05 -6.55 0.17
CA TRP A 184 -9.79 -8.00 0.25
C TRP A 184 -8.40 -8.38 -0.27
N PHE A 185 -7.95 -7.75 -1.36
CA PHE A 185 -6.61 -7.98 -1.89
C PHE A 185 -5.54 -7.72 -0.82
N PHE A 186 -5.54 -6.52 -0.22
CA PHE A 186 -4.54 -6.16 0.76
C PHE A 186 -4.68 -6.95 2.06
N LEU A 187 -5.90 -7.23 2.52
CA LEU A 187 -6.09 -8.08 3.70
C LEU A 187 -5.46 -9.47 3.50
N ILE A 188 -5.75 -10.13 2.38
CA ILE A 188 -5.26 -11.48 2.08
C ILE A 188 -3.74 -11.46 1.91
N VAL A 189 -3.21 -10.52 1.14
CA VAL A 189 -1.77 -10.46 0.84
C VAL A 189 -0.96 -10.02 2.07
N ASN A 190 -1.45 -9.08 2.86
CA ASN A 190 -0.75 -8.65 4.06
C ASN A 190 -0.80 -9.73 5.14
N THR A 191 -1.92 -10.44 5.29
CA THR A 191 -2.00 -11.59 6.20
C THR A 191 -1.09 -12.74 5.75
N SER A 192 -1.03 -13.02 4.45
CA SER A 192 -0.13 -14.07 3.93
C SER A 192 1.35 -13.71 4.06
N LYS A 193 1.70 -12.42 4.15
CA LYS A 193 3.06 -11.94 4.41
C LYS A 193 3.54 -12.20 5.84
N VAL A 194 2.64 -12.27 6.82
CA VAL A 194 2.98 -12.42 8.25
C VAL A 194 4.00 -13.55 8.50
N PRO A 195 3.80 -14.80 8.03
CA PRO A 195 4.79 -15.86 8.25
C PRO A 195 6.17 -15.55 7.64
N PHE A 196 6.22 -14.88 6.49
CA PHE A 196 7.48 -14.47 5.87
C PHE A 196 8.16 -13.35 6.66
N SER A 197 7.40 -12.34 7.10
CA SER A 197 7.93 -11.23 7.91
C SER A 197 8.42 -11.71 9.28
N VAL A 198 7.73 -12.65 9.93
CA VAL A 198 8.18 -13.30 11.16
C VAL A 198 9.43 -14.15 10.91
N GLY A 199 9.44 -14.96 9.84
CA GLY A 199 10.61 -15.79 9.47
C GLY A 199 11.85 -14.96 9.10
N LEU A 200 11.67 -13.74 8.59
CA LEU A 200 12.74 -12.79 8.30
C LEU A 200 13.20 -11.98 9.53
N GLY A 201 12.55 -12.17 10.69
CA GLY A 201 12.83 -11.41 11.92
C GLY A 201 12.38 -9.94 11.85
N LEU A 202 11.49 -9.58 10.94
CA LEU A 202 10.99 -8.20 10.79
C LEU A 202 9.89 -7.85 11.80
N ILE A 203 9.27 -8.87 12.38
CA ILE A 203 8.24 -8.75 13.41
C ILE A 203 8.75 -9.48 14.65
N ASP A 204 8.84 -8.76 15.77
CA ASP A 204 9.23 -9.30 17.07
C ASP A 204 8.24 -8.87 18.17
N ALA A 205 8.42 -9.38 19.40
CA ALA A 205 7.53 -9.07 20.50
C ALA A 205 7.50 -7.57 20.86
N ARG A 206 8.61 -6.84 20.67
CA ARG A 206 8.69 -5.40 20.94
C ARG A 206 8.00 -4.61 19.84
N SER A 207 8.17 -4.98 18.58
CA SER A 207 7.46 -4.36 17.46
C SER A 207 5.94 -4.54 17.63
N LEU A 208 5.48 -5.73 18.05
CA LEU A 208 4.07 -5.98 18.31
C LEU A 208 3.48 -5.13 19.45
N LEU A 209 4.26 -4.82 20.48
CA LEU A 209 3.83 -3.89 21.55
C LEU A 209 3.67 -2.46 21.01
N LEU A 210 4.61 -2.01 20.18
CA LEU A 210 4.50 -0.73 19.48
C LEU A 210 3.27 -0.72 18.56
N ASP A 211 3.08 -1.78 17.78
CA ASP A 211 1.94 -1.93 16.87
C ASP A 211 0.61 -1.91 17.62
N ALA A 212 0.52 -2.56 18.77
CA ALA A 212 -0.69 -2.53 19.60
C ALA A 212 -1.08 -1.10 20.01
N ALA A 213 -0.10 -0.25 20.33
CA ALA A 213 -0.34 1.16 20.62
C ALA A 213 -0.71 1.94 19.35
N LEU A 214 -0.03 1.70 18.23
CA LEU A 214 -0.22 2.42 16.98
C LEU A 214 -1.53 2.06 16.25
N VAL A 215 -2.01 0.82 16.39
CA VAL A 215 -3.29 0.36 15.80
C VAL A 215 -4.47 1.19 16.33
N LEU A 216 -4.40 1.68 17.57
CA LEU A 216 -5.44 2.57 18.12
C LEU A 216 -5.61 3.85 17.29
N PHE A 217 -4.55 4.33 16.64
CA PHE A 217 -4.57 5.51 15.78
C PHE A 217 -5.12 5.22 14.37
N VAL A 218 -5.15 3.96 13.94
CA VAL A 218 -5.75 3.56 12.65
C VAL A 218 -7.26 3.81 12.66
N ILE A 219 -7.93 3.56 13.80
CA ILE A 219 -9.38 3.70 13.95
C ILE A 219 -9.87 5.14 13.69
N PRO A 220 -9.37 6.19 14.37
CA PRO A 220 -9.80 7.56 14.10
C PRO A 220 -9.44 7.98 12.67
N GLY A 221 -8.30 7.53 12.14
CA GLY A 221 -7.92 7.75 10.74
C GLY A 221 -8.96 7.18 9.75
N ALA A 222 -9.37 5.93 9.97
CA ALA A 222 -10.37 5.25 9.15
C ALA A 222 -11.73 5.96 9.21
N TRP A 223 -12.13 6.45 10.39
CA TRP A 223 -13.37 7.20 10.56
C TRP A 223 -13.32 8.56 9.85
N LEU A 224 -12.22 9.31 10.02
CA LEU A 224 -11.96 10.57 9.31
C LEU A 224 -11.97 10.37 7.79
N GLY A 225 -11.33 9.31 7.30
CA GLY A 225 -11.32 8.98 5.88
C GLY A 225 -12.73 8.79 5.34
N ARG A 226 -13.55 7.98 6.02
CA ARG A 226 -14.95 7.75 5.62
C ARG A 226 -15.78 9.02 5.65
N ALA A 227 -15.62 9.87 6.66
CA ALA A 227 -16.37 11.12 6.80
C ALA A 227 -15.97 12.17 5.74
N CYS A 228 -14.69 12.20 5.37
CA CYS A 228 -14.13 13.24 4.49
C CYS A 228 -14.08 12.84 3.02
N VAL A 229 -14.21 11.55 2.65
CA VAL A 229 -14.07 11.08 1.26
C VAL A 229 -14.97 11.82 0.25
N GLY A 230 -16.13 12.32 0.68
CA GLY A 230 -17.05 13.11 -0.17
C GLY A 230 -16.76 14.62 -0.21
N ARG A 231 -15.88 15.13 0.66
CA ARG A 231 -15.62 16.57 0.84
C ARG A 231 -14.20 16.99 0.43
N ILE A 232 -13.32 16.04 0.15
CA ILE A 232 -11.92 16.31 -0.18
C ILE A 232 -11.80 16.84 -1.62
N ASN A 233 -11.10 17.97 -1.78
CA ASN A 233 -10.66 18.41 -3.10
C ASN A 233 -9.60 17.44 -3.64
N GLN A 234 -10.02 16.58 -4.58
CA GLN A 234 -9.17 15.54 -5.15
C GLN A 234 -7.87 16.10 -5.74
N LYS A 235 -7.93 17.23 -6.46
CA LYS A 235 -6.74 17.82 -7.10
C LYS A 235 -5.70 18.27 -6.06
N LEU A 236 -6.14 18.91 -4.98
CA LEU A 236 -5.24 19.35 -3.91
C LEU A 236 -4.65 18.16 -3.16
N PHE A 237 -5.49 17.22 -2.76
CA PHE A 237 -5.07 16.01 -2.05
C PHE A 237 -3.99 15.25 -2.82
N ASP A 238 -4.21 15.03 -4.12
CA ASP A 238 -3.26 14.31 -4.94
C ASP A 238 -1.92 15.05 -5.10
N ARG A 239 -1.94 16.40 -5.18
CA ARG A 239 -0.70 17.19 -5.20
C ARG A 239 0.10 17.02 -3.91
N ILE A 240 -0.59 17.05 -2.77
CA ILE A 240 0.03 16.84 -1.45
C ILE A 240 0.64 15.43 -1.37
N VAL A 241 -0.12 14.40 -1.74
CA VAL A 241 0.35 13.01 -1.70
C VAL A 241 1.55 12.79 -2.61
N ILE A 242 1.50 13.28 -3.86
CA ILE A 242 2.61 13.13 -4.80
C ILE A 242 3.83 13.90 -4.29
N GLY A 243 3.67 15.16 -3.84
CA GLY A 243 4.75 15.96 -3.30
C GLY A 243 5.42 15.29 -2.10
N ALA A 244 4.64 14.83 -1.12
CA ALA A 244 5.16 14.12 0.04
C ALA A 244 5.81 12.77 -0.31
N THR A 245 5.26 12.04 -1.29
CA THR A 245 5.87 10.79 -1.79
C THR A 245 7.21 11.04 -2.46
N VAL A 246 7.32 12.11 -3.27
CA VAL A 246 8.57 12.49 -3.92
C VAL A 246 9.60 12.94 -2.89
N LEU A 247 9.21 13.79 -1.94
CA LEU A 247 10.10 14.24 -0.86
C LEU A 247 10.59 13.07 -0.01
N GLY A 248 9.69 12.17 0.43
CA GLY A 248 10.05 10.98 1.20
C GLY A 248 10.93 10.02 0.40
N GLY A 249 10.61 9.79 -0.87
CA GLY A 249 11.42 8.95 -1.76
C GLY A 249 12.83 9.51 -1.98
N LEU A 250 12.97 10.80 -2.22
CA LEU A 250 14.27 11.47 -2.35
C LEU A 250 15.04 11.44 -1.03
N GLN A 251 14.39 11.72 0.09
CA GLN A 251 15.02 11.68 1.41
C GLN A 251 15.61 10.29 1.71
N LEU A 252 14.91 9.21 1.34
CA LEU A 252 15.40 7.84 1.54
C LEU A 252 16.57 7.48 0.63
N LEU A 253 16.68 8.10 -0.55
CA LEU A 253 17.81 7.87 -1.47
C LEU A 253 19.03 8.73 -1.18
N LEU A 254 18.85 9.89 -0.54
CA LEU A 254 19.91 10.85 -0.24
C LEU A 254 20.51 10.68 1.17
N ARG A 255 19.97 9.77 1.97
CA ARG A 255 20.43 9.42 3.33
C ARG A 255 21.24 8.13 3.34
#